data_AF-A0A2K3N9C6-F1
#
_entry.id   AF-A0A2K3N9C6-F1
#
_cell.length_a   1.000
_cell.length_b   1.000
_cell.length_c   1.000
_cell.angle_alpha   90.00
_cell.angle_beta   90.00
_cell.angle_gamma   90.00
#
_symmetry.space_group_name_H-M   'P 1'
#
loop_
_entity.id
_entity.type
_entity.pdbx_description
1 polymer ?
#
loop_
_entity_poly.entity_id
_entity_poly.type
_entity_poly.pdbx_seq_one_letter_code
_entity_poly.pdbx_strand_id
1 'polypeptide(L)'
;MEFPPSSSAMLSHDTVFYALYPDSLTTTNTTTLQSLHLQILQTISPFTTDYIWQHQPFNLSLSIPPNPTCLCPSSSNLPHLHGHLRYGDNLDDEWFTVFLLFHISQHFPSLSIRLWDSDGEFLLIEAAFHLPRWLNPDTSDNRIFLRNGHIHIIPRNRLPSPSLMDSLNFLTTSESESRASESVQTAVMNRIKDYPNRAKKNMHTVRVRVPVSVARVLKHEPCLISLAVEGFYDRDIDTMKFAAKMEKFLEKGREDELVCVSVKMSRAMYAQLVQQTFRAPKIYPELPGRDWKEEYAEAELGLKIACGLEMMYQQRKHDGVEGKGSTWEAFMQSLEKSGYFQGLLPGSSEYHRLMQNAQEYYRNTSLHSKARLVNCS
;
A
#
# COMPACT_ATOMS: atom_id res chain seq x y z
N MET A 1 -35.32 -7.45 21.65
CA MET A 1 -33.88 -7.76 21.76
C MET A 1 -33.26 -7.21 20.48
N GLU A 2 -32.98 -5.91 20.49
CA GLU A 2 -32.49 -5.18 19.32
C GLU A 2 -30.99 -5.43 19.19
N PHE A 3 -30.57 -5.87 18.01
CA PHE A 3 -29.15 -5.94 17.67
C PHE A 3 -28.60 -4.52 17.51
N PRO A 4 -27.43 -4.21 18.09
CA PRO A 4 -26.83 -2.89 17.88
C PRO A 4 -26.36 -2.76 16.43
N PRO A 5 -26.40 -1.55 15.85
CA PRO A 5 -25.91 -1.32 14.50
C PRO A 5 -24.39 -1.47 14.47
N SER A 6 -23.89 -2.25 13.51
CA SER A 6 -22.47 -2.42 13.25
C SER A 6 -21.86 -1.10 12.77
N SER A 7 -21.24 -0.37 13.69
CA SER A 7 -20.52 0.88 13.44
C SER A 7 -19.09 0.76 13.99
N SER A 8 -18.22 0.17 13.19
CA SER A 8 -16.82 0.57 13.00
C SER A 8 -16.27 -0.32 11.90
N ALA A 9 -15.73 0.26 10.84
CA ALA A 9 -14.85 -0.48 9.96
C ALA A 9 -13.71 -0.96 10.85
N MET A 10 -13.70 -2.25 11.22
CA MET A 10 -12.56 -2.81 11.94
C MET A 10 -11.34 -2.56 11.08
N LEU A 11 -10.41 -1.74 11.58
CA LEU A 11 -9.10 -1.59 10.99
C LEU A 11 -8.57 -3.01 10.82
N SER A 12 -8.30 -3.41 9.58
CA SER A 12 -7.85 -4.77 9.34
C SER A 12 -6.52 -4.97 10.09
N HIS A 13 -6.38 -6.11 10.76
CA HIS A 13 -5.22 -6.42 11.62
C HIS A 13 -3.89 -6.53 10.86
N ASP A 14 -3.92 -6.34 9.55
CA ASP A 14 -2.85 -6.56 8.57
C ASP A 14 -2.50 -5.26 7.81
N THR A 15 -2.66 -4.10 8.44
CA THR A 15 -2.42 -2.79 7.83
C THR A 15 -1.49 -1.91 8.65
N VAL A 16 -0.46 -1.37 7.99
CA VAL A 16 0.37 -0.29 8.55
C VAL A 16 -0.17 1.06 8.11
N PHE A 17 -0.26 1.99 9.03
CA PHE A 17 -0.67 3.38 8.83
C PHE A 17 0.51 4.31 9.07
N TYR A 18 0.55 5.42 8.34
CA TYR A 18 1.60 6.42 8.51
C TYR A 18 1.11 7.83 8.21
N ALA A 19 1.68 8.79 8.93
CA ALA A 19 1.40 10.22 8.77
C ALA A 19 2.69 11.03 8.83
N LEU A 20 2.89 11.92 7.85
CA LEU A 20 4.09 12.71 7.64
C LEU A 20 3.74 14.19 7.83
N TYR A 21 4.24 14.77 8.93
CA TYR A 21 3.96 16.14 9.34
C TYR A 21 5.14 17.04 8.98
N PRO A 22 4.94 18.08 8.15
CA PRO A 22 5.95 19.10 7.92
C PRO A 22 6.08 20.05 9.12
N ASP A 23 7.28 20.54 9.40
CA ASP A 23 7.53 21.46 10.52
C ASP A 23 6.69 22.74 10.47
N SER A 24 6.43 23.27 9.27
CA SER A 24 5.70 24.53 9.08
C SER A 24 4.17 24.33 9.06
N LEU A 25 3.61 23.73 10.11
CA LEU A 25 2.20 23.33 10.19
C LEU A 25 1.19 24.47 9.94
N THR A 26 1.54 25.72 10.26
CA THR A 26 0.64 26.89 10.11
C THR A 26 0.68 27.53 8.72
N THR A 27 1.78 27.37 7.98
CA THR A 27 1.94 27.94 6.62
C THR A 27 1.78 26.90 5.53
N THR A 28 1.76 25.62 5.90
CA THR A 28 1.54 24.50 4.99
C THR A 28 0.14 24.59 4.39
N ASN A 29 0.10 24.78 3.07
CA ASN A 29 -1.11 24.80 2.26
C ASN A 29 -1.14 23.61 1.28
N THR A 30 -2.25 23.46 0.57
CA THR A 30 -2.44 22.38 -0.40
C THR A 30 -1.32 22.29 -1.43
N THR A 31 -0.90 23.42 -2.00
CA THR A 31 0.16 23.44 -3.03
C THR A 31 1.49 22.94 -2.48
N THR A 32 1.86 23.36 -1.26
CA THR A 32 3.09 22.91 -0.62
C THR A 32 3.08 21.41 -0.31
N LEU A 33 1.95 20.86 0.17
CA LEU A 33 1.80 19.42 0.39
C LEU A 33 1.77 18.63 -0.91
N GLN A 34 1.15 19.14 -1.97
CA GLN A 34 1.16 18.51 -3.29
C GLN A 34 2.60 18.43 -3.83
N SER A 35 3.36 19.52 -3.71
CA SER A 35 4.76 19.54 -4.12
C SER A 35 5.60 18.54 -3.30
N LEU A 36 5.44 18.53 -1.98
CA LEU A 36 6.12 17.57 -1.09
C LEU A 36 5.75 16.12 -1.46
N HIS A 37 4.48 15.84 -1.72
CA HIS A 37 4.03 14.52 -2.11
C HIS A 37 4.70 14.06 -3.41
N LEU A 38 4.73 14.90 -4.45
CA LEU A 38 5.40 14.56 -5.70
C LEU A 38 6.92 14.35 -5.51
N GLN A 39 7.57 15.18 -4.70
CA GLN A 39 8.98 15.01 -4.37
C GLN A 39 9.23 13.68 -3.66
N ILE A 40 8.40 13.32 -2.68
CA ILE A 40 8.50 12.04 -1.98
C ILE A 40 8.35 10.87 -2.96
N LEU A 41 7.30 10.88 -3.80
CA LEU A 41 7.08 9.81 -4.79
C LEU A 41 8.28 9.68 -5.74
N GLN A 42 8.85 10.79 -6.19
CA GLN A 42 10.06 10.78 -7.02
C GLN A 42 11.24 10.17 -6.26
N THR A 43 11.48 10.57 -5.01
CA THR A 43 12.56 10.04 -4.17
C THR A 43 12.45 8.53 -3.93
N ILE A 44 11.25 7.98 -3.73
CA ILE A 44 11.06 6.54 -3.47
C ILE A 44 10.82 5.70 -4.74
N SER A 45 10.63 6.34 -5.89
CA SER A 45 10.39 5.65 -7.16
C SER A 45 11.47 4.60 -7.50
N PRO A 46 12.79 4.80 -7.28
CA PRO A 46 13.79 3.80 -7.63
C PRO A 46 13.67 2.50 -6.82
N PHE A 47 12.99 2.53 -5.68
CA PHE A 47 12.77 1.36 -4.84
C PHE A 47 11.44 0.66 -5.15
N THR A 48 10.42 1.42 -5.59
CA THR A 48 9.04 0.94 -5.69
C THR A 48 8.58 0.58 -7.09
N THR A 49 9.28 1.03 -8.15
CA THR A 49 8.85 0.81 -9.55
C THR A 49 8.77 -0.66 -9.94
N ASP A 50 9.79 -1.46 -9.60
CA ASP A 50 9.87 -2.88 -10.01
C ASP A 50 9.35 -3.86 -8.94
N TYR A 51 8.76 -3.33 -7.87
CA TYR A 51 8.28 -4.08 -6.72
C TYR A 51 6.78 -4.36 -6.85
N ILE A 52 6.39 -5.63 -6.71
CA ILE A 52 4.98 -6.05 -6.76
C ILE A 52 4.50 -6.26 -5.34
N TRP A 53 3.60 -5.36 -4.92
CA TRP A 53 2.96 -5.37 -3.61
C TRP A 53 1.85 -6.41 -3.52
N GLN A 54 1.61 -6.94 -2.32
CA GLN A 54 0.62 -7.98 -2.07
C GLN A 54 -0.82 -7.53 -2.33
N HIS A 55 -1.24 -6.42 -1.71
CA HIS A 55 -2.60 -5.89 -1.87
C HIS A 55 -2.58 -4.53 -2.55
N GLN A 56 -1.86 -3.57 -1.95
CA GLN A 56 -1.78 -2.21 -2.46
C GLN A 56 -0.38 -1.64 -2.35
N PRO A 57 0.03 -0.80 -3.32
CA PRO A 57 1.32 -0.14 -3.25
C PRO A 57 1.37 0.92 -2.16
N PHE A 58 2.59 1.30 -1.78
CA PHE A 58 2.84 2.50 -1.00
C PHE A 58 2.11 3.70 -1.65
N ASN A 59 1.35 4.42 -0.84
CA ASN A 59 0.50 5.52 -1.26
C ASN A 59 0.57 6.67 -0.26
N LEU A 60 0.35 7.88 -0.76
CA LEU A 60 0.23 9.06 0.07
C LEU A 60 -0.97 9.86 -0.43
N SER A 61 -1.72 10.38 0.54
CA SER A 61 -2.88 11.22 0.35
C SER A 61 -2.71 12.48 1.18
N LEU A 62 -3.26 13.58 0.70
CA LEU A 62 -3.24 14.84 1.42
C LEU A 62 -4.36 14.87 2.44
N SER A 63 -4.05 15.29 3.67
CA SER A 63 -5.05 15.63 4.68
C SER A 63 -4.90 17.11 5.03
N ILE A 64 -5.95 17.88 4.75
CA ILE A 64 -5.97 19.34 4.94
C ILE A 64 -7.26 19.71 5.68
N PRO A 65 -7.18 20.46 6.79
CA PRO A 65 -8.35 20.99 7.48
C PRO A 65 -9.19 21.90 6.56
N PRO A 66 -10.53 21.96 6.72
CA PRO A 66 -11.35 21.32 7.75
C PRO A 66 -11.85 19.90 7.39
N ASN A 67 -11.49 19.36 6.23
CA ASN A 67 -11.93 18.06 5.73
C ASN A 67 -10.78 17.03 5.72
N PRO A 68 -10.30 16.58 6.89
CA PRO A 68 -9.26 15.57 6.94
C PRO A 68 -9.78 14.26 6.33
N THR A 69 -9.00 13.69 5.42
CA THR A 69 -9.27 12.37 4.83
C THR A 69 -8.57 11.25 5.59
N CYS A 70 -7.73 11.58 6.59
CA CYS A 70 -7.00 10.59 7.37
C CYS A 70 -7.91 9.90 8.39
N LEU A 71 -7.78 8.58 8.49
CA LEU A 71 -8.32 7.76 9.59
C LEU A 71 -7.48 7.85 10.88
N CYS A 72 -6.55 8.80 10.95
CA CYS A 72 -5.62 8.98 12.05
C CYS A 72 -6.39 9.32 13.35
N PRO A 73 -6.16 8.60 14.46
CA PRO A 73 -6.90 8.78 15.72
C PRO A 73 -6.87 10.19 16.34
N SER A 74 -5.88 11.01 15.96
CA SER A 74 -5.57 12.30 16.64
C SER A 74 -5.30 13.47 15.69
N SER A 75 -5.50 13.32 14.37
CA SER A 75 -4.97 14.26 13.36
C SER A 75 -5.91 15.40 12.95
N SER A 76 -7.02 15.63 13.65
CA SER A 76 -8.21 16.25 13.06
C SER A 76 -8.04 17.68 12.52
N ASN A 77 -6.93 18.39 12.82
CA ASN A 77 -6.73 19.78 12.40
C ASN A 77 -5.33 20.16 11.90
N LEU A 78 -4.44 19.21 11.56
CA LEU A 78 -3.09 19.55 11.06
C LEU A 78 -2.94 19.19 9.58
N PRO A 79 -2.33 20.06 8.75
CA PRO A 79 -2.02 19.72 7.36
C PRO A 79 -0.86 18.72 7.32
N HIS A 80 -1.08 17.57 6.68
CA HIS A 80 -0.08 16.50 6.59
C HIS A 80 -0.31 15.59 5.37
N LEU A 81 0.66 14.74 5.07
CA LEU A 81 0.47 13.59 4.18
C LEU A 81 0.19 12.36 5.03
N HIS A 82 -0.67 11.46 4.56
CA HIS A 82 -0.93 10.19 5.23
C HIS A 82 -1.08 9.08 4.21
N GLY A 83 -0.91 7.85 4.66
CA GLY A 83 -1.17 6.67 3.86
C GLY A 83 -1.38 5.46 4.75
N HIS A 84 -1.78 4.38 4.11
CA HIS A 84 -1.89 3.08 4.75
C HIS A 84 -1.52 2.01 3.75
N LEU A 85 -1.00 0.88 4.22
CA LEU A 85 -0.64 -0.24 3.38
C LEU A 85 -1.11 -1.53 4.05
N ARG A 86 -2.06 -2.20 3.40
CA ARG A 86 -2.46 -3.55 3.77
C ARG A 86 -1.40 -4.53 3.30
N TYR A 87 -0.69 -5.14 4.24
CA TYR A 87 0.39 -6.10 3.96
C TYR A 87 -0.12 -7.55 3.97
N GLY A 88 -1.28 -7.83 4.57
CA GLY A 88 -1.83 -9.19 4.62
C GLY A 88 -0.89 -10.14 5.35
N ASP A 89 -0.60 -11.28 4.73
CA ASP A 89 0.40 -12.24 5.23
C ASP A 89 1.85 -11.88 4.82
N ASN A 90 2.04 -10.83 4.02
CA ASN A 90 3.35 -10.46 3.47
C ASN A 90 4.06 -9.42 4.34
N LEU A 91 4.59 -9.85 5.49
CA LEU A 91 5.36 -8.98 6.40
C LEU A 91 6.54 -8.26 5.74
N ASP A 92 7.08 -8.76 4.62
CA ASP A 92 8.14 -8.03 3.90
C ASP A 92 7.64 -6.71 3.31
N ASP A 93 6.33 -6.56 2.98
CA ASP A 93 5.72 -5.30 2.52
C ASP A 93 5.62 -4.27 3.66
N GLU A 94 5.30 -4.72 4.87
CA GLU A 94 5.31 -3.89 6.09
C GLU A 94 6.71 -3.33 6.34
N TRP A 95 7.72 -4.21 6.42
CA TRP A 95 9.09 -3.78 6.70
C TRP A 95 9.73 -3.01 5.55
N PHE A 96 9.30 -3.26 4.31
CA PHE A 96 9.70 -2.41 3.19
C PHE A 96 9.11 -1.01 3.32
N THR A 97 7.86 -0.88 3.76
CA THR A 97 7.23 0.41 4.07
C THR A 97 7.99 1.15 5.17
N VAL A 98 8.39 0.46 6.24
CA VAL A 98 9.24 1.06 7.30
C VAL A 98 10.53 1.61 6.71
N PHE A 99 11.25 0.81 5.90
CA PHE A 99 12.46 1.28 5.21
C PHE A 99 12.21 2.53 4.35
N LEU A 100 11.13 2.56 3.56
CA LEU A 100 10.78 3.72 2.73
C LEU A 100 10.56 4.96 3.58
N LEU A 101 9.85 4.84 4.71
CA LEU A 101 9.63 5.97 5.63
C LEU A 101 10.94 6.44 6.28
N PHE A 102 11.86 5.54 6.64
CA PHE A 102 13.21 5.91 7.11
C PHE A 102 13.96 6.71 6.05
N HIS A 103 13.97 6.21 4.81
CA HIS A 103 14.59 6.91 3.68
C HIS A 103 13.95 8.29 3.43
N ILE A 104 12.61 8.39 3.50
CA ILE A 104 11.89 9.66 3.38
C ILE A 104 12.33 10.62 4.49
N SER A 105 12.32 10.19 5.76
CA SER A 105 12.69 11.05 6.89
C SER A 105 14.13 11.56 6.83
N GLN A 106 15.03 10.78 6.25
CA GLN A 106 16.44 11.17 6.06
C GLN A 106 16.58 12.18 4.92
N HIS A 107 15.82 12.02 3.83
CA HIS A 107 15.88 12.92 2.67
C HIS A 107 15.13 14.24 2.90
N PHE A 108 14.08 14.20 3.74
CA PHE A 108 13.25 15.34 4.10
C PHE A 108 13.32 15.55 5.63
N PRO A 109 14.41 16.16 6.15
CA PRO A 109 14.66 16.28 7.59
C PRO A 109 13.64 17.17 8.32
N SER A 110 12.87 17.98 7.59
CA SER A 110 11.76 18.79 8.11
C SER A 110 10.45 18.02 8.28
N LEU A 111 10.48 16.68 8.19
CA LEU A 111 9.34 15.82 8.41
C LEU A 111 9.45 15.08 9.74
N SER A 112 8.35 15.09 10.48
CA SER A 112 8.11 14.21 11.61
C SER A 112 7.10 13.16 11.18
N ILE A 113 7.50 11.90 11.18
CA ILE A 113 6.71 10.79 10.64
C ILE A 113 6.22 9.92 11.80
N ARG A 114 4.92 9.61 11.81
CA ARG A 114 4.33 8.58 12.66
C ARG A 114 4.05 7.34 11.84
N LEU A 115 4.20 6.17 12.44
CA LEU A 115 3.77 4.91 11.86
C LEU A 115 3.26 3.96 12.95
N TRP A 116 2.14 3.31 12.70
CA TRP A 116 1.46 2.42 13.64
C TRP A 116 0.67 1.36 12.87
N ASP A 117 0.27 0.28 13.52
CA ASP A 117 -0.61 -0.75 12.98
C ASP A 117 -1.86 -0.93 13.87
N SER A 118 -2.57 -2.06 13.74
CA SER A 118 -3.72 -2.37 14.58
C SER A 118 -3.37 -2.58 16.07
N ASP A 119 -2.12 -2.92 16.38
CA ASP A 119 -1.63 -3.16 17.73
C ASP A 119 -0.98 -1.90 18.34
N GLY A 120 -0.87 -0.82 17.55
CA GLY A 120 -0.36 0.48 17.95
C GLY A 120 1.09 0.70 17.49
N GLU A 121 1.98 0.98 18.43
CA GLU A 121 3.36 1.38 18.14
C GLU A 121 4.26 0.14 17.91
N PHE A 122 4.03 -0.59 16.83
CA PHE A 122 4.68 -1.90 16.56
C PHE A 122 6.22 -1.83 16.46
N LEU A 123 6.81 -0.70 16.08
CA LEU A 123 8.27 -0.52 16.10
C LEU A 123 8.88 -0.72 17.49
N LEU A 124 8.12 -0.45 18.55
CA LEU A 124 8.57 -0.64 19.93
C LEU A 124 8.75 -2.12 20.28
N ILE A 125 8.09 -3.04 19.56
CA ILE A 125 8.23 -4.48 19.78
C ILE A 125 9.66 -4.93 19.45
N GLU A 126 10.23 -4.45 18.34
CA GLU A 126 11.62 -4.76 17.95
C GLU A 126 12.64 -4.25 18.98
N ALA A 127 12.33 -3.13 19.64
CA ALA A 127 13.20 -2.49 20.62
C ALA A 127 12.83 -2.78 22.08
N ALA A 128 11.94 -3.74 22.34
CA ALA A 128 11.28 -3.92 23.65
C ALA A 128 12.25 -4.00 24.84
N PHE A 129 13.39 -4.69 24.68
CA PHE A 129 14.40 -4.85 25.73
C PHE A 129 15.23 -3.59 26.02
N HIS A 130 15.07 -2.54 25.21
CA HIS A 130 15.84 -1.30 25.27
C HIS A 130 14.97 -0.08 25.58
N LEU A 131 13.65 -0.26 25.70
CA LEU A 131 12.73 0.84 25.96
C LEU A 131 12.85 1.37 27.39
N PRO A 132 12.60 2.67 27.62
CA PRO A 132 12.41 3.20 28.96
C PRO A 132 11.26 2.47 29.68
N ARG A 133 11.45 2.11 30.96
CA ARG A 133 10.44 1.38 31.75
C ARG A 133 9.06 2.03 31.84
N TRP A 134 9.01 3.35 31.64
CA TRP A 134 7.75 4.10 31.69
C TRP A 134 6.95 3.99 30.40
N LEU A 135 7.55 3.57 29.29
CA LEU A 135 6.96 3.54 27.95
C LEU A 135 6.26 2.19 27.74
N ASN A 136 4.96 2.23 27.54
CA ASN A 136 4.07 1.09 27.34
C ASN A 136 2.86 1.54 26.47
N PRO A 137 1.96 0.62 26.05
CA PRO A 137 0.82 0.98 25.19
C PRO A 137 -0.05 2.12 25.73
N ASP A 138 -0.21 2.23 27.05
CA ASP A 138 -1.03 3.29 27.67
C ASP A 138 -0.35 4.67 27.68
N THR A 139 0.97 4.72 27.46
CA THR A 139 1.78 5.95 27.60
C THR A 139 2.49 6.35 26.33
N SER A 140 2.41 5.55 25.27
CA SER A 140 3.12 5.78 24.00
C SER A 140 2.41 6.76 23.06
N ASP A 141 1.15 7.10 23.31
CA ASP A 141 0.38 7.97 22.41
C ASP A 141 1.08 9.32 22.19
N ASN A 142 1.15 9.72 20.91
CA ASN A 142 1.84 10.90 20.42
C ASN A 142 3.30 11.03 20.91
N ARG A 143 4.04 9.92 21.12
CA ARG A 143 5.45 9.98 21.54
C ARG A 143 6.46 9.42 20.57
N ILE A 144 6.04 8.54 19.68
CA ILE A 144 6.94 7.80 18.81
C ILE A 144 6.92 8.44 17.43
N PHE A 145 8.09 8.89 16.99
CA PHE A 145 8.25 9.53 15.69
C PHE A 145 9.53 9.06 15.01
N LEU A 146 9.52 9.16 13.70
CA LEU A 146 10.68 9.02 12.85
C LEU A 146 10.99 10.39 12.27
N ARG A 147 12.22 10.87 12.47
CA ARG A 147 12.69 12.17 11.99
C ARG A 147 14.17 12.07 11.67
N ASN A 148 14.58 12.67 10.54
CA ASN A 148 16.00 12.76 10.17
C ASN A 148 16.73 11.40 10.20
N GLY A 149 16.05 10.32 9.77
CA GLY A 149 16.58 8.95 9.77
C GLY A 149 16.67 8.26 11.13
N HIS A 150 16.12 8.85 12.20
CA HIS A 150 16.22 8.34 13.57
C HIS A 150 14.85 8.18 14.22
N ILE A 151 14.78 7.28 15.19
CA ILE A 151 13.61 7.12 16.07
C ILE A 151 13.68 8.17 17.19
N HIS A 152 12.56 8.83 17.45
CA HIS A 152 12.38 9.78 18.53
C HIS A 152 11.30 9.27 19.47
N ILE A 153 11.57 9.39 20.78
CA ILE A 153 10.66 9.09 21.88
C ILE A 153 10.55 10.36 22.72
N ILE A 154 9.37 11.00 22.69
CA ILE A 154 9.12 12.21 23.47
C ILE A 154 9.24 11.91 24.98
N PRO A 155 10.20 12.52 25.71
CA PRO A 155 10.46 12.16 27.10
C PRO A 155 9.30 12.50 28.04
N ARG A 156 8.86 11.53 28.85
CA ARG A 156 7.75 11.71 29.81
C ARG A 156 7.99 12.82 30.83
N ASN A 157 9.23 13.07 31.23
CA ASN A 157 9.60 14.13 32.18
C ASN A 157 9.54 15.54 31.56
N ARG A 158 9.57 15.66 30.23
CA ARG A 158 9.44 16.94 29.52
C ARG A 158 7.99 17.20 29.13
N LEU A 159 7.30 16.18 28.64
CA LEU A 159 5.88 16.22 28.29
C LEU A 159 5.16 15.00 28.89
N PRO A 160 4.45 15.15 30.03
CA PRO A 160 3.78 14.03 30.72
C PRO A 160 2.60 13.41 29.95
N SER A 161 1.83 14.22 29.23
CA SER A 161 0.68 13.79 28.40
C SER A 161 0.58 14.69 27.17
N PRO A 162 1.45 14.52 26.16
CA PRO A 162 1.52 15.44 25.03
C PRO A 162 0.33 15.28 24.09
N SER A 163 -0.21 16.41 23.62
CA SER A 163 -0.97 16.41 22.38
C SER A 163 -0.04 16.18 21.18
N LEU A 164 -0.61 15.79 20.03
CA LEU A 164 0.16 15.69 18.78
C LEU A 164 0.91 17.00 18.46
N MET A 165 0.28 18.15 18.65
CA MET A 165 0.89 19.45 18.41
C MET A 165 2.08 19.70 19.37
N ASP A 166 1.94 19.35 20.65
CA ASP A 166 3.03 19.50 21.63
C ASP A 166 4.25 18.68 21.22
N SER A 167 4.03 17.44 20.79
CA SER A 167 5.11 16.55 20.33
C SER A 167 5.78 17.04 19.06
N LEU A 168 5.01 17.50 18.07
CA LEU A 168 5.56 18.06 16.83
C LEU A 168 6.39 19.34 17.11
N ASN A 169 5.92 20.21 18.00
CA ASN A 169 6.68 21.38 18.45
C ASN A 169 7.94 20.98 19.23
N PHE A 170 7.88 19.92 20.04
CA PHE A 170 9.05 19.41 20.75
C PHE A 170 10.11 18.86 19.80
N LEU A 171 9.71 18.14 18.75
CA LEU A 171 10.62 17.60 17.75
C LEU A 171 11.37 18.69 16.98
N THR A 172 10.72 19.83 16.71
CA THR A 172 11.35 20.95 15.99
C THR A 172 12.25 21.79 16.89
N THR A 173 11.90 21.97 18.17
CA THR A 173 12.65 22.83 19.10
C THR A 173 13.73 22.09 19.89
N SER A 174 13.53 20.79 20.14
CA SER A 174 14.31 19.98 21.08
C SER A 174 14.61 18.58 20.51
N GLU A 175 14.95 18.50 19.22
CA GLU A 175 15.19 17.23 18.49
C GLU A 175 16.18 16.30 19.23
N SER A 176 17.29 16.85 19.74
CA SER A 176 18.33 16.07 20.44
C SER A 176 17.85 15.41 21.73
N GLU A 177 16.90 16.04 22.44
CA GLU A 177 16.34 15.51 23.69
C GLU A 177 15.34 14.37 23.43
N SER A 178 14.73 14.32 22.24
CA SER A 178 13.76 13.28 21.88
C SER A 178 14.39 12.08 21.20
N ARG A 179 15.62 12.18 20.68
CA ARG A 179 16.27 11.08 19.97
C ARG A 179 16.39 9.86 20.91
N ALA A 180 15.87 8.72 20.47
CA ALA A 180 15.94 7.48 21.23
C ALA A 180 17.40 7.00 21.38
N SER A 181 17.66 6.20 22.42
CA SER A 181 19.00 5.66 22.70
C SER A 181 19.55 4.82 21.54
N GLU A 182 20.87 4.73 21.43
CA GLU A 182 21.53 3.92 20.38
C GLU A 182 21.07 2.47 20.36
N SER A 183 20.72 1.90 21.51
CA SER A 183 20.18 0.53 21.59
C SER A 183 18.82 0.40 20.91
N VAL A 184 17.95 1.41 21.06
CA VAL A 184 16.64 1.45 20.38
C VAL A 184 16.84 1.67 18.88
N GLN A 185 17.71 2.62 18.49
CA GLN A 185 18.05 2.86 17.08
C GLN A 185 18.56 1.58 16.43
N THR A 186 19.56 0.94 17.04
CA THR A 186 20.23 -0.25 16.51
C THR A 186 19.26 -1.43 16.37
N ALA A 187 18.36 -1.63 17.34
CA ALA A 187 17.38 -2.71 17.28
C ALA A 187 16.49 -2.61 16.03
N VAL A 188 15.90 -1.44 15.78
CA VAL A 188 15.05 -1.23 14.60
C VAL A 188 15.86 -1.14 13.32
N MET A 189 17.01 -0.46 13.32
CA MET A 189 17.87 -0.36 12.13
C MET A 189 18.38 -1.73 11.69
N ASN A 190 18.65 -2.66 12.61
CA ASN A 190 19.02 -4.03 12.28
C ASN A 190 17.93 -4.78 11.51
N ARG A 191 16.66 -4.43 11.72
CA ARG A 191 15.52 -5.02 11.02
C ARG A 191 15.43 -4.55 9.56
N ILE A 192 15.84 -3.31 9.28
CA ILE A 192 15.75 -2.69 7.95
C ILE A 192 17.09 -2.54 7.19
N LYS A 193 18.23 -2.90 7.79
CA LYS A 193 19.58 -2.67 7.22
C LYS A 193 19.82 -3.27 5.83
N ASP A 194 19.14 -4.36 5.48
CA ASP A 194 19.34 -5.06 4.21
C ASP A 194 18.49 -4.49 3.06
N TYR A 195 17.59 -3.54 3.35
CA TYR A 195 16.85 -2.83 2.32
C TYR A 195 17.74 -1.77 1.65
N PRO A 196 17.57 -1.53 0.34
CA PRO A 196 16.50 -2.05 -0.53
C PRO A 196 16.80 -3.44 -1.15
N ASN A 197 17.98 -4.02 -0.92
CA ASN A 197 18.37 -5.28 -1.55
C ASN A 197 17.48 -6.47 -1.13
N ARG A 198 17.00 -6.47 0.12
CA ARG A 198 16.02 -7.45 0.61
C ARG A 198 14.72 -7.43 -0.20
N ALA A 199 14.15 -6.26 -0.46
CA ALA A 199 12.94 -6.11 -1.28
C ALA A 199 13.14 -6.70 -2.69
N LYS A 200 14.31 -6.46 -3.31
CA LYS A 200 14.66 -7.05 -4.61
C LYS A 200 14.76 -8.57 -4.56
N LYS A 201 15.39 -9.13 -3.52
CA LYS A 201 15.50 -10.59 -3.31
C LYS A 201 14.15 -11.25 -2.99
N ASN A 202 13.20 -10.50 -2.44
CA ASN A 202 11.83 -10.99 -2.20
C ASN A 202 11.03 -11.11 -3.51
N MET A 203 11.47 -10.50 -4.60
CA MET A 203 10.83 -10.69 -5.90
C MET A 203 11.29 -12.01 -6.53
N HIS A 204 10.34 -12.91 -6.73
CA HIS A 204 10.52 -14.21 -7.35
C HIS A 204 9.94 -14.21 -8.77
N THR A 205 10.71 -14.72 -9.74
CA THR A 205 10.24 -14.95 -11.10
C THR A 205 10.12 -16.44 -11.36
N VAL A 206 8.95 -16.87 -11.82
CA VAL A 206 8.62 -18.28 -12.05
C VAL A 206 7.94 -18.45 -13.41
N ARG A 207 8.17 -19.60 -14.04
CA ARG A 207 7.47 -19.98 -15.26
C ARG A 207 6.10 -20.54 -14.93
N VAL A 208 5.10 -20.12 -15.70
CA VAL A 208 3.71 -20.59 -15.58
C VAL A 208 3.12 -20.85 -16.95
N ARG A 209 2.20 -21.81 -17.03
CA ARG A 209 1.42 -22.11 -18.23
C ARG A 209 -0.02 -21.65 -18.03
N VAL A 210 -0.40 -20.58 -18.73
CA VAL A 210 -1.70 -19.92 -18.57
C VAL A 210 -2.39 -19.75 -19.93
N PRO A 211 -3.71 -19.55 -19.96
CA PRO A 211 -4.41 -19.19 -21.20
C PRO A 211 -3.84 -17.90 -21.81
N VAL A 212 -3.89 -17.79 -23.13
CA VAL A 212 -3.35 -16.62 -23.88
C VAL A 212 -3.92 -15.29 -23.39
N SER A 213 -5.20 -15.26 -23.03
CA SER A 213 -5.89 -14.09 -22.46
C SER A 213 -5.24 -13.61 -21.15
N VAL A 214 -4.94 -14.56 -20.25
CA VAL A 214 -4.24 -14.30 -18.97
C VAL A 214 -2.80 -13.85 -19.20
N ALA A 215 -2.07 -14.52 -20.09
CA ALA A 215 -0.71 -14.13 -20.46
C ALA A 215 -0.65 -12.68 -20.96
N ARG A 216 -1.64 -12.26 -21.77
CA ARG A 216 -1.74 -10.88 -22.25
C ARG A 216 -1.96 -9.88 -21.12
N VAL A 217 -2.86 -10.19 -20.18
CA VAL A 217 -3.11 -9.33 -19.01
C VAL A 217 -1.82 -9.14 -18.20
N LEU A 218 -1.14 -10.23 -17.83
CA LEU A 218 0.07 -10.17 -17.03
C LEU A 218 1.26 -9.54 -17.76
N LYS A 219 1.29 -9.60 -19.10
CA LYS A 219 2.30 -8.90 -19.90
C LYS A 219 2.12 -7.37 -19.85
N HIS A 220 0.88 -6.89 -19.96
CA HIS A 220 0.60 -5.45 -19.98
C HIS A 220 0.50 -4.85 -18.58
N GLU A 221 0.02 -5.61 -17.61
CA GLU A 221 -0.25 -5.16 -16.25
C GLU A 221 0.29 -6.20 -15.24
N PRO A 222 1.63 -6.32 -15.06
CA PRO A 222 2.23 -7.36 -14.23
C PRO A 222 1.76 -7.35 -12.78
N CYS A 223 1.43 -6.18 -12.23
CA CYS A 223 0.94 -6.01 -10.86
C CYS A 223 -0.39 -6.73 -10.60
N LEU A 224 -1.20 -7.02 -11.63
CA LEU A 224 -2.46 -7.75 -11.45
C LEU A 224 -2.26 -9.20 -11.00
N ILE A 225 -1.03 -9.72 -11.00
CA ILE A 225 -0.72 -10.98 -10.33
C ILE A 225 -1.10 -10.96 -8.86
N SER A 226 -1.01 -9.81 -8.19
CA SER A 226 -1.34 -9.67 -6.78
C SER A 226 -2.84 -9.92 -6.55
N LEU A 227 -3.70 -9.36 -7.40
CA LEU A 227 -5.14 -9.62 -7.40
C LEU A 227 -5.45 -11.08 -7.75
N ALA A 228 -4.72 -11.67 -8.71
CA ALA A 228 -4.89 -13.08 -9.04
C ALA A 228 -4.61 -13.98 -7.83
N VAL A 229 -3.53 -13.69 -7.10
CA VAL A 229 -3.15 -14.43 -5.90
C VAL A 229 -4.17 -14.22 -4.80
N GLU A 230 -4.57 -12.98 -4.52
CA GLU A 230 -5.59 -12.64 -3.51
C GLU A 230 -6.91 -13.36 -3.79
N GLY A 231 -7.45 -13.21 -5.01
CA GLY A 231 -8.71 -13.84 -5.40
C GLY A 231 -8.67 -15.35 -5.29
N PHE A 232 -7.52 -15.98 -5.58
CA PHE A 232 -7.35 -17.40 -5.38
C PHE A 232 -7.18 -17.76 -3.90
N TYR A 233 -6.32 -17.08 -3.16
CA TYR A 233 -5.93 -17.42 -1.79
C TYR A 233 -7.10 -17.25 -0.82
N ASP A 234 -7.85 -16.15 -0.96
CA ASP A 234 -8.99 -15.77 -0.12
C ASP A 234 -10.34 -16.26 -0.68
N ARG A 235 -10.32 -17.17 -1.66
CA ARG A 235 -11.53 -17.67 -2.32
C ARG A 235 -12.54 -18.27 -1.33
N ASP A 236 -13.80 -17.96 -1.58
CA ASP A 236 -14.97 -18.46 -0.86
C ASP A 236 -15.89 -19.31 -1.78
N ILE A 237 -17.04 -19.73 -1.27
CA ILE A 237 -17.98 -20.57 -2.00
C ILE A 237 -18.55 -19.85 -3.23
N ASP A 238 -18.71 -18.53 -3.19
CA ASP A 238 -19.34 -17.76 -4.25
C ASP A 238 -18.35 -17.44 -5.36
N THR A 239 -17.16 -16.96 -5.03
CA THR A 239 -16.05 -16.76 -5.97
C THR A 239 -15.65 -18.07 -6.66
N MET A 240 -15.69 -19.20 -5.95
CA MET A 240 -15.48 -20.53 -6.54
C MET A 240 -16.47 -20.87 -7.67
N LYS A 241 -17.71 -20.34 -7.65
CA LYS A 241 -18.66 -20.52 -8.74
C LYS A 241 -18.23 -19.76 -10.00
N PHE A 242 -17.56 -18.62 -9.86
CA PHE A 242 -17.00 -17.88 -11.00
C PHE A 242 -15.86 -18.66 -11.65
N ALA A 243 -14.90 -19.13 -10.84
CA ALA A 243 -13.80 -19.96 -11.35
C ALA A 243 -14.27 -21.29 -11.95
N ALA A 244 -15.38 -21.87 -11.48
CA ALA A 244 -15.91 -23.09 -12.08
C ALA A 244 -16.38 -22.89 -13.54
N LYS A 245 -16.77 -21.66 -13.90
CA LYS A 245 -17.29 -21.32 -15.22
C LYS A 245 -16.24 -20.71 -16.15
N MET A 246 -15.25 -20.00 -15.61
CA MET A 246 -14.18 -19.32 -16.37
C MET A 246 -14.72 -18.46 -17.52
N GLU A 247 -15.82 -17.71 -17.29
CA GLU A 247 -16.57 -17.02 -18.35
C GLU A 247 -15.73 -15.93 -19.05
N LYS A 248 -14.79 -15.28 -18.34
CA LYS A 248 -13.98 -14.20 -18.90
C LYS A 248 -12.72 -14.70 -19.60
N PHE A 249 -12.00 -15.63 -18.96
CA PHE A 249 -10.68 -16.03 -19.42
C PHE A 249 -10.64 -17.30 -20.27
N LEU A 250 -11.74 -18.09 -20.30
CA LEU A 250 -11.91 -19.28 -21.14
C LEU A 250 -13.32 -19.32 -21.75
N GLU A 251 -13.56 -18.48 -22.75
CA GLU A 251 -14.85 -18.43 -23.46
C GLU A 251 -15.09 -19.72 -24.25
N LYS A 252 -16.32 -20.25 -24.17
CA LYS A 252 -16.71 -21.48 -24.86
C LYS A 252 -16.49 -21.36 -26.37
N GLY A 253 -15.76 -22.32 -26.94
CA GLY A 253 -15.55 -22.46 -28.38
C GLY A 253 -14.18 -22.00 -28.89
N ARG A 254 -13.29 -21.51 -28.02
CA ARG A 254 -11.87 -21.34 -28.31
C ARG A 254 -11.09 -22.52 -27.75
N GLU A 255 -10.24 -23.13 -28.57
CA GLU A 255 -9.14 -23.94 -28.07
C GLU A 255 -8.10 -22.97 -27.47
N ASP A 256 -8.31 -22.58 -26.22
CA ASP A 256 -7.36 -21.75 -25.50
C ASP A 256 -6.16 -22.61 -25.08
N GLU A 257 -5.13 -22.61 -25.93
CA GLU A 257 -3.84 -23.22 -25.63
C GLU A 257 -3.20 -22.56 -24.40
N LEU A 258 -2.57 -23.39 -23.55
CA LEU A 258 -1.77 -22.89 -22.43
C LEU A 258 -0.38 -22.49 -22.93
N VAL A 259 -0.06 -21.19 -22.85
CA VAL A 259 1.24 -20.66 -23.22
C VAL A 259 2.14 -20.50 -22.00
N CYS A 260 3.42 -20.80 -22.16
CA CYS A 260 4.40 -20.63 -21.10
C CYS A 260 4.91 -19.18 -21.05
N VAL A 261 4.79 -18.54 -19.90
CA VAL A 261 5.29 -17.18 -19.64
C VAL A 261 6.03 -17.11 -18.31
N SER A 262 6.90 -16.11 -18.15
CA SER A 262 7.54 -15.82 -16.86
C SER A 262 6.76 -14.75 -16.12
N VAL A 263 6.39 -15.01 -14.87
CA VAL A 263 5.63 -14.10 -14.03
C VAL A 263 6.46 -13.77 -12.80
N LYS A 264 6.56 -12.47 -12.48
CA LYS A 264 7.21 -11.96 -11.27
C LYS A 264 6.15 -11.76 -10.19
N MET A 265 6.45 -12.14 -8.96
CA MET A 265 5.60 -11.95 -7.77
C MET A 265 6.48 -11.96 -6.50
N SER A 266 5.91 -11.69 -5.33
CA SER A 266 6.65 -11.87 -4.07
C SER A 266 6.80 -13.35 -3.73
N ARG A 267 7.79 -13.70 -2.89
CA ARG A 267 7.93 -15.07 -2.38
C ARG A 267 6.71 -15.49 -1.56
N ALA A 268 6.09 -14.56 -0.84
CA ALA A 268 4.85 -14.79 -0.10
C ALA A 268 3.70 -15.18 -1.06
N MET A 269 3.48 -14.41 -2.13
CA MET A 269 2.48 -14.74 -3.16
C MET A 269 2.72 -16.12 -3.79
N TYR A 270 3.97 -16.43 -4.13
CA TYR A 270 4.33 -17.74 -4.67
C TYR A 270 4.00 -18.86 -3.68
N ALA A 271 4.36 -18.70 -2.40
CA ALA A 271 4.05 -19.68 -1.36
C ALA A 271 2.53 -19.86 -1.18
N GLN A 272 1.76 -18.76 -1.20
CA GLN A 272 0.29 -18.78 -1.12
C GLN A 272 -0.35 -19.62 -2.23
N LEU A 273 0.19 -19.57 -3.45
CA LEU A 273 -0.29 -20.40 -4.57
C LEU A 273 0.16 -21.86 -4.45
N VAL A 274 1.42 -22.12 -4.12
CA VAL A 274 1.98 -23.48 -4.10
C VAL A 274 1.42 -24.32 -2.96
N GLN A 275 1.20 -23.74 -1.79
CA GLN A 275 0.78 -24.50 -0.60
C GLN A 275 -0.65 -25.02 -0.66
N GLN A 276 -1.49 -24.47 -1.54
CA GLN A 276 -2.90 -24.86 -1.64
C GLN A 276 -3.12 -25.83 -2.80
N THR A 277 -3.68 -27.00 -2.50
CA THR A 277 -4.13 -27.94 -3.53
C THR A 277 -5.41 -27.45 -4.19
N PHE A 278 -5.51 -27.55 -5.51
CA PHE A 278 -6.68 -27.10 -6.26
C PHE A 278 -7.03 -28.05 -7.38
N ARG A 279 -8.33 -28.28 -7.60
CA ARG A 279 -8.82 -29.11 -8.70
C ARG A 279 -9.25 -28.20 -9.84
N ALA A 280 -8.77 -28.51 -11.04
CA ALA A 280 -9.12 -27.76 -12.24
C ALA A 280 -10.65 -27.79 -12.48
N PRO A 281 -11.26 -26.64 -12.82
CA PRO A 281 -12.59 -26.60 -13.39
C PRO A 281 -12.68 -27.47 -14.63
N LYS A 282 -13.84 -28.08 -14.90
CA LYS A 282 -14.03 -28.97 -16.07
C LYS A 282 -13.78 -28.30 -17.42
N ILE A 283 -13.95 -26.98 -17.48
CA ILE A 283 -13.73 -26.18 -18.69
C ILE A 283 -12.26 -25.79 -18.89
N TYR A 284 -11.42 -25.95 -17.86
CA TYR A 284 -10.02 -25.60 -17.95
C TYR A 284 -9.26 -26.59 -18.84
N PRO A 285 -8.31 -26.14 -19.68
CA PRO A 285 -7.50 -27.03 -20.49
C PRO A 285 -6.87 -28.16 -19.69
N GLU A 286 -6.73 -29.34 -20.31
CA GLU A 286 -6.13 -30.49 -19.64
C GLU A 286 -4.69 -30.17 -19.22
N LEU A 287 -4.38 -30.47 -17.96
CA LEU A 287 -3.03 -30.26 -17.44
C LEU A 287 -2.09 -31.35 -17.96
N PRO A 288 -0.78 -31.04 -18.11
CA PRO A 288 0.22 -32.05 -18.47
C PRO A 288 0.19 -33.28 -17.56
N GLY A 289 0.66 -34.42 -18.07
CA GLY A 289 0.80 -35.63 -17.26
C GLY A 289 1.75 -35.43 -16.07
N ARG A 290 1.48 -36.10 -14.94
CA ARG A 290 2.29 -35.96 -13.70
C ARG A 290 3.72 -36.50 -13.82
N ASP A 291 4.01 -37.23 -14.89
CA ASP A 291 5.37 -37.69 -15.22
C ASP A 291 6.30 -36.51 -15.54
N TRP A 292 5.74 -35.42 -16.08
CA TRP A 292 6.42 -34.16 -16.41
C TRP A 292 6.28 -33.18 -15.24
N LYS A 293 7.07 -33.39 -14.18
CA LYS A 293 6.91 -32.66 -12.90
C LYS A 293 7.00 -31.15 -13.03
N GLU A 294 7.91 -30.64 -13.88
CA GLU A 294 8.11 -29.20 -14.05
C GLU A 294 6.94 -28.58 -14.81
N GLU A 295 6.57 -29.14 -15.96
CA GLU A 295 5.45 -28.67 -16.77
C GLU A 295 4.11 -28.78 -16.03
N TYR A 296 3.94 -29.83 -15.22
CA TYR A 296 2.78 -29.97 -14.34
C TYR A 296 2.73 -28.85 -13.30
N ALA A 297 3.86 -28.54 -12.64
CA ALA A 297 3.93 -27.47 -11.66
C ALA A 297 3.68 -26.08 -12.30
N GLU A 298 4.23 -25.83 -13.49
CA GLU A 298 3.98 -24.61 -14.27
C GLU A 298 2.48 -24.44 -14.60
N ALA A 299 1.83 -25.53 -15.02
CA ALA A 299 0.41 -25.54 -15.39
C ALA A 299 -0.52 -25.50 -14.18
N GLU A 300 -0.18 -26.18 -13.09
CA GLU A 300 -0.92 -26.10 -11.83
C GLU A 300 -0.88 -24.67 -11.27
N LEU A 301 0.29 -24.02 -11.32
CA LEU A 301 0.42 -22.63 -10.88
C LEU A 301 -0.39 -21.69 -11.78
N GLY A 302 -0.31 -21.89 -13.10
CA GLY A 302 -1.07 -21.11 -14.07
C GLY A 302 -2.60 -21.29 -13.96
N LEU A 303 -3.07 -22.49 -13.61
CA LEU A 303 -4.46 -22.76 -13.27
C LEU A 303 -4.93 -21.88 -12.11
N LYS A 304 -4.17 -21.85 -11.00
CA LYS A 304 -4.53 -21.07 -9.81
C LYS A 304 -4.59 -19.58 -10.12
N ILE A 305 -3.61 -19.07 -10.88
CA ILE A 305 -3.56 -17.67 -11.33
C ILE A 305 -4.77 -17.32 -12.22
N ALA A 306 -5.07 -18.15 -13.21
CA ALA A 306 -6.18 -17.91 -14.13
C ALA A 306 -7.54 -17.91 -13.41
N CYS A 307 -7.76 -18.88 -12.52
CA CYS A 307 -8.97 -18.92 -11.70
C CYS A 307 -9.06 -17.72 -10.75
N GLY A 308 -7.96 -17.32 -10.12
CA GLY A 308 -7.93 -16.13 -9.25
C GLY A 308 -8.27 -14.84 -9.98
N LEU A 309 -7.76 -14.65 -11.21
CA LEU A 309 -8.16 -13.51 -12.05
C LEU A 309 -9.65 -13.54 -12.42
N GLU A 310 -10.18 -14.72 -12.75
CA GLU A 310 -11.61 -14.89 -13.04
C GLU A 310 -12.46 -14.50 -11.84
N MET A 311 -12.12 -15.01 -10.65
CA MET A 311 -12.80 -14.69 -9.39
C MET A 311 -12.85 -13.19 -9.14
N MET A 312 -11.69 -12.52 -9.21
CA MET A 312 -11.60 -11.07 -8.98
C MET A 312 -12.37 -10.25 -10.02
N TYR A 313 -12.29 -10.65 -11.29
CA TYR A 313 -12.99 -9.95 -12.36
C TYR A 313 -14.50 -10.02 -12.17
N GLN A 314 -15.03 -11.22 -11.94
CA GLN A 314 -16.47 -11.43 -11.80
C GLN A 314 -17.01 -10.82 -10.50
N GLN A 315 -16.25 -10.89 -9.40
CA GLN A 315 -16.62 -10.24 -8.15
C GLN A 315 -16.75 -8.72 -8.34
N ARG A 316 -15.74 -8.08 -8.95
CA ARG A 316 -15.77 -6.63 -9.24
C ARG A 316 -16.89 -6.24 -10.19
N LYS A 317 -17.22 -7.10 -11.15
CA LYS A 317 -18.35 -6.90 -12.06
C LYS A 317 -19.68 -7.00 -11.32
N HIS A 318 -19.84 -8.00 -10.45
CA HIS A 318 -21.01 -8.17 -9.62
C HIS A 318 -21.23 -6.97 -8.69
N ASP A 319 -20.16 -6.45 -8.09
CA ASP A 319 -20.20 -5.29 -7.20
C ASP A 319 -20.38 -3.94 -7.94
N GLY A 320 -20.51 -3.97 -9.27
CA GLY A 320 -20.74 -2.78 -10.09
C GLY A 320 -19.55 -1.81 -10.10
N VAL A 321 -18.33 -2.32 -9.87
CA VAL A 321 -17.08 -1.56 -9.90
C VAL A 321 -16.22 -1.87 -11.14
N GLU A 322 -16.78 -2.59 -12.12
CA GLU A 322 -16.13 -2.82 -13.42
C GLU A 322 -15.81 -1.48 -14.12
N GLY A 323 -14.56 -1.33 -14.59
CA GLY A 323 -14.11 -0.12 -15.27
C GLY A 323 -13.90 1.11 -14.39
N LYS A 324 -14.25 1.07 -13.09
CA LYS A 324 -14.00 2.13 -12.11
C LYS A 324 -12.56 2.08 -11.58
N GLY A 325 -11.58 2.07 -12.49
CA GLY A 325 -10.19 2.37 -12.12
C GLY A 325 -10.07 3.80 -11.60
N SER A 326 -8.87 4.22 -11.22
CA SER A 326 -8.57 5.63 -10.94
C SER A 326 -8.69 6.44 -12.24
N THR A 327 -9.92 6.81 -12.63
CA THR A 327 -10.14 7.66 -13.79
C THR A 327 -10.02 9.12 -13.38
N TRP A 328 -9.72 9.99 -14.35
CA TRP A 328 -9.66 11.43 -14.11
C TRP A 328 -10.99 11.95 -13.55
N GLU A 329 -12.11 11.38 -14.01
CA GLU A 329 -13.45 11.74 -13.53
C GLU A 329 -13.63 11.39 -12.03
N ALA A 330 -13.15 10.22 -11.59
CA ALA A 330 -13.24 9.82 -10.18
C ALA A 330 -12.35 10.71 -9.29
N PHE A 331 -11.14 11.06 -9.76
CA PHE A 331 -10.26 12.01 -9.07
C PHE A 331 -10.89 13.40 -8.98
N MET A 332 -11.49 13.89 -10.06
CA MET A 332 -12.18 15.17 -10.11
C MET A 332 -13.36 15.24 -9.14
N GLN A 333 -14.22 14.21 -9.11
CA GLN A 333 -15.32 14.13 -8.15
C GLN A 333 -14.82 14.13 -6.70
N SER A 334 -13.66 13.52 -6.43
CA SER A 334 -13.04 13.57 -5.10
C SER A 334 -12.58 14.98 -4.74
N LEU A 335 -11.98 15.72 -5.68
CA LEU A 335 -11.54 17.11 -5.45
C LEU A 335 -12.73 18.05 -5.20
N GLU A 336 -13.83 17.87 -5.93
CA GLU A 336 -15.05 18.63 -5.70
C GLU A 336 -15.64 18.35 -4.32
N LYS A 337 -15.74 17.07 -3.93
CA LYS A 337 -16.22 16.66 -2.60
C LYS A 337 -15.32 17.15 -1.47
N SER A 338 -14.01 17.20 -1.69
CA SER A 338 -13.07 17.69 -0.67
C SER A 338 -13.05 19.22 -0.54
N GLY A 339 -13.78 19.94 -1.39
CA GLY A 339 -13.80 21.41 -1.39
C GLY A 339 -12.52 22.03 -1.96
N TYR A 340 -11.77 21.32 -2.81
CA TYR A 340 -10.51 21.78 -3.40
C TYR A 340 -10.66 23.12 -4.13
N PHE A 341 -11.78 23.29 -4.84
CA PHE A 341 -12.08 24.51 -5.59
C PHE A 341 -12.69 25.64 -4.73
N GLN A 342 -12.79 25.45 -3.41
CA GLN A 342 -13.22 26.48 -2.45
C GLN A 342 -14.56 27.17 -2.80
N GLY A 343 -15.48 26.45 -3.45
CA GLY A 343 -16.76 27.01 -3.91
C GLY A 343 -16.66 28.02 -5.07
N LEU A 344 -15.49 28.12 -5.72
CA LEU A 344 -15.30 28.96 -6.90
C LEU A 344 -16.20 28.49 -8.04
N LEU A 345 -16.79 29.45 -8.76
CA LEU A 345 -17.63 29.16 -9.91
C LEU A 345 -16.80 28.56 -11.05
N PRO A 346 -17.30 27.48 -11.71
CA PRO A 346 -16.69 26.95 -12.92
C PRO A 346 -16.54 28.06 -13.96
N GLY A 347 -15.31 28.27 -14.44
CA GLY A 347 -14.99 29.30 -15.44
C GLY A 347 -14.24 30.53 -14.92
N SER A 348 -14.11 30.72 -13.59
CA SER A 348 -13.27 31.80 -13.04
C SER A 348 -11.78 31.55 -13.33
N SER A 349 -10.96 32.62 -13.38
CA SER A 349 -9.51 32.49 -13.62
C SER A 349 -8.82 31.62 -12.56
N GLU A 350 -9.20 31.78 -11.29
CA GLU A 350 -8.69 30.96 -10.18
C GLU A 350 -9.15 29.50 -10.26
N TYR A 351 -10.41 29.25 -10.66
CA TYR A 351 -10.88 27.88 -10.89
C TYR A 351 -10.07 27.19 -11.99
N HIS A 352 -9.80 27.88 -13.11
CA HIS A 352 -8.96 27.34 -14.18
C HIS A 352 -7.53 27.05 -13.72
N ARG A 353 -6.94 27.92 -12.90
CA ARG A 353 -5.60 27.71 -12.34
C ARG A 353 -5.56 26.48 -11.42
N LEU A 354 -6.53 26.34 -10.52
CA LEU A 354 -6.65 25.15 -9.65
C LEU A 354 -6.89 23.88 -10.48
N MET A 355 -7.70 23.96 -11.53
CA MET A 355 -7.96 22.85 -12.44
C MET A 355 -6.68 22.39 -13.15
N GLN A 356 -5.89 23.33 -13.68
CA GLN A 356 -4.61 23.02 -14.33
C GLN A 356 -3.62 22.37 -13.35
N ASN A 357 -3.51 22.91 -12.13
CA ASN A 357 -2.67 22.32 -11.09
C ASN A 357 -3.12 20.91 -10.73
N ALA A 358 -4.42 20.67 -10.60
CA ALA A 358 -4.99 19.35 -10.34
C ALA A 358 -4.71 18.36 -11.49
N GLN A 359 -4.81 18.81 -12.75
CA GLN A 359 -4.48 18.01 -13.92
C GLN A 359 -3.00 17.61 -13.97
N GLU A 360 -2.10 18.56 -13.74
CA GLU A 360 -0.66 18.28 -13.70
C GLU A 360 -0.31 17.35 -12.54
N TYR A 361 -0.86 17.60 -11.36
CA TYR A 361 -0.68 16.74 -10.21
C TYR A 361 -1.21 15.33 -10.47
N TYR A 362 -2.42 15.17 -11.02
CA TYR A 362 -2.95 13.87 -11.39
C TYR A 362 -2.11 13.20 -12.47
N ARG A 363 -1.62 13.95 -13.46
CA ARG A 363 -0.74 13.41 -14.49
C ARG A 363 0.54 12.89 -13.87
N ASN A 364 1.18 13.64 -12.98
CA ASN A 364 2.42 13.23 -12.34
C ASN A 364 2.20 12.05 -11.39
N THR A 365 1.16 12.09 -10.58
CA THR A 365 0.82 10.99 -9.64
C THR A 365 0.37 9.74 -10.41
N SER A 366 -0.40 9.91 -11.49
CA SER A 366 -0.80 8.81 -12.36
C SER A 366 0.33 8.32 -13.24
N LEU A 367 1.32 9.15 -13.58
CA LEU A 367 2.58 8.70 -14.19
C LEU A 367 3.44 7.98 -13.15
N HIS A 368 3.40 8.33 -11.87
CA HIS A 368 4.01 7.49 -10.84
C HIS A 368 3.23 6.18 -10.65
N SER A 369 1.93 6.14 -10.91
CA SER A 369 1.14 4.91 -10.93
C SER A 369 1.19 4.15 -12.27
N LYS A 370 1.51 4.80 -13.40
CA LYS A 370 1.57 4.26 -14.78
C LYS A 370 2.98 4.08 -15.34
N ALA A 371 4.01 4.77 -14.84
CA ALA A 371 5.41 4.41 -15.05
C ALA A 371 5.77 3.13 -14.29
N ARG A 372 4.89 2.73 -13.34
CA ARG A 372 4.77 1.36 -12.82
C ARG A 372 4.13 0.37 -13.83
N LEU A 373 3.59 0.85 -14.94
CA LEU A 373 2.91 0.08 -16.01
C LEU A 373 3.61 0.19 -17.37
N VAL A 374 4.55 1.13 -17.53
CA VAL A 374 5.29 1.35 -18.77
C VAL A 374 6.77 1.53 -18.43
N ASN A 375 7.41 0.44 -18.04
CA ASN A 375 8.87 0.26 -18.13
C ASN A 375 9.17 -1.24 -18.16
N CYS A 376 8.63 -1.92 -19.16
CA CYS A 376 9.12 -3.22 -19.62
C CYS A 376 9.17 -3.14 -21.14
N SER A 377 10.26 -2.53 -21.64
CA SER A 377 10.67 -2.67 -23.04
C SER A 377 11.33 -4.02 -23.24
#